data_AF-A0A1V5XD19-F1
#
_entry.id   AF-A0A1V5XD19-F1
#
_cell.length_a   1.000
_cell.length_b   1.000
_cell.length_c   1.000
_cell.angle_alpha   90.00
_cell.angle_beta   90.00
_cell.angle_gamma   90.00
#
_symmetry.space_group_name_H-M   'P 1'
#
loop_
_entity.id
_entity.type
_entity.pdbx_description
1 polymer ?
#
loop_
_entity_poly.entity_id
_entity_poly.type
_entity_poly.pdbx_seq_one_letter_code
_entity_poly.pdbx_strand_id
1 'polypeptide(L)'
;MKKCFILVICFCLLSANVSAFELTDATPDNSFVESLGRDVGGDREYLKSLATSYSDRFVVTELQTADISCIDSFYFKLSAPLTVSEIDAGSAEISLDKVWNTEYKKQLNTFKVFGGLCGYSAEFEPIAYYKVYRDITLVGGYVRYGKTYQNPDDAYWQYICSLEALTKEVVPYETRLKLLEKVRKLSSFMDGDKSFKIFILKDGQIDSMWEGADTVG
;
A
#
# COMPACT_ATOMS: atom_id res chain seq x y z
N MET A 1 33.79 -19.89 58.82
CA MET A 1 32.49 -19.51 58.22
C MET A 1 32.74 -18.94 56.84
N LYS A 2 32.05 -19.51 55.84
CA LYS A 2 31.73 -19.01 54.49
C LYS A 2 32.75 -18.10 53.78
N LYS A 3 33.35 -18.62 52.70
CA LYS A 3 33.45 -17.96 51.38
C LYS A 3 33.83 -18.99 50.31
N CYS A 4 32.78 -19.49 49.67
CA CYS A 4 32.79 -20.43 48.57
C CYS A 4 32.94 -19.70 47.23
N PHE A 5 33.62 -20.37 46.29
CA PHE A 5 33.30 -20.43 44.85
C PHE A 5 33.18 -19.10 44.08
N ILE A 6 34.30 -18.58 43.58
CA ILE A 6 34.34 -17.76 42.36
C ILE A 6 35.57 -18.18 41.55
N LEU A 7 35.56 -19.37 40.96
CA LEU A 7 36.56 -19.77 39.95
C LEU A 7 36.14 -20.95 39.06
N VAL A 8 34.83 -21.21 38.92
CA VAL A 8 34.30 -22.26 38.02
C VAL A 8 33.25 -21.70 37.02
N ILE A 9 32.97 -20.39 37.04
CA ILE A 9 31.97 -19.76 36.15
C ILE A 9 32.62 -19.16 34.88
N CYS A 10 33.94 -19.24 34.71
CA CYS A 10 34.64 -18.71 33.54
C CYS A 10 35.03 -19.74 32.46
N PHE A 11 34.65 -21.02 32.60
CA PHE A 11 35.00 -22.04 31.60
C PHE A 11 33.81 -22.78 30.97
N CYS A 12 32.57 -22.37 31.26
CA CYS A 12 31.36 -22.90 30.59
C CYS A 12 30.76 -21.96 29.53
N LEU A 13 31.46 -20.88 29.16
CA LEU A 13 30.99 -19.92 28.15
C LEU A 13 31.53 -20.17 26.73
N LEU A 14 32.16 -21.32 26.47
CA LEU A 14 32.72 -21.67 25.17
C LEU A 14 32.20 -23.02 24.68
N SER A 15 30.88 -23.16 24.57
CA SER A 15 30.24 -24.17 23.72
C SER A 15 28.74 -23.91 23.55
N ALA A 16 28.34 -22.65 23.38
CA ALA A 16 27.10 -22.37 22.68
C ALA A 16 27.46 -22.39 21.20
N ASN A 17 27.25 -23.54 20.55
CA ASN A 17 26.93 -23.52 19.14
C ASN A 17 25.73 -22.59 19.00
N VAL A 18 25.99 -21.34 18.63
CA VAL A 18 24.97 -20.49 18.05
C VAL A 18 24.61 -21.21 16.77
N SER A 19 23.59 -22.08 16.85
CA SER A 19 22.81 -22.43 15.68
C SER A 19 22.43 -21.09 15.09
N ALA A 20 23.07 -20.74 13.97
CA ALA A 20 22.55 -19.75 13.07
C ALA A 20 21.06 -20.05 12.98
N PHE A 21 20.24 -19.04 13.29
CA PHE A 21 18.80 -19.08 13.06
C PHE A 21 18.60 -19.90 11.79
N GLU A 22 17.95 -21.06 11.92
CA GLU A 22 17.23 -21.61 10.80
C GLU A 22 16.34 -20.46 10.38
N LEU A 23 16.71 -19.80 9.28
CA LEU A 23 15.76 -19.14 8.42
C LEU A 23 14.83 -20.27 8.00
N THR A 24 13.87 -20.62 8.87
CA THR A 24 12.59 -21.13 8.42
C THR A 24 12.18 -20.11 7.39
N ASP A 25 12.16 -20.54 6.11
CA ASP A 25 11.62 -19.77 5.01
C ASP A 25 10.46 -18.96 5.55
N ALA A 26 10.62 -17.64 5.63
CA ALA A 26 9.54 -16.77 6.00
C ALA A 26 8.54 -16.92 4.86
N THR A 27 7.61 -17.86 4.99
CA THR A 27 6.50 -18.02 4.08
C THR A 27 5.86 -16.65 3.97
N PRO A 28 5.66 -16.12 2.75
CA PRO A 28 5.05 -14.82 2.58
C PRO A 28 3.78 -14.73 3.42
N ASP A 29 3.67 -13.70 4.27
CA ASP A 29 2.48 -13.47 5.08
C ASP A 29 1.31 -13.14 4.15
N ASN A 30 0.56 -14.16 3.76
CA ASN A 30 -0.59 -14.03 2.87
C ASN A 30 -1.89 -13.70 3.64
N SER A 31 -1.82 -13.45 4.96
CA SER A 31 -3.01 -13.26 5.79
C SER A 31 -3.92 -12.14 5.30
N PHE A 32 -3.34 -11.05 4.79
CA PHE A 32 -4.09 -9.98 4.17
C PHE A 32 -4.84 -10.46 2.92
N VAL A 33 -4.14 -11.07 1.98
CA VAL A 33 -4.70 -11.53 0.69
C VAL A 33 -5.80 -12.58 0.92
N GLU A 34 -5.61 -13.48 1.87
CA GLU A 34 -6.61 -14.48 2.28
C GLU A 34 -7.85 -13.83 2.92
N SER A 35 -7.69 -12.72 3.66
CA SER A 35 -8.79 -12.02 4.33
C SER A 35 -9.69 -11.21 3.38
N LEU A 36 -9.26 -10.95 2.14
CA LEU A 36 -10.03 -10.15 1.17
C LEU A 36 -11.36 -10.80 0.79
N GLY A 37 -11.45 -12.14 0.86
CA GLY A 37 -12.62 -12.90 0.41
C GLY A 37 -12.82 -12.85 -1.11
N ARG A 38 -11.72 -12.75 -1.87
CA ARG A 38 -11.68 -12.75 -3.34
C ARG A 38 -11.10 -14.05 -3.89
N ASP A 39 -11.40 -14.35 -5.15
CA ASP A 39 -10.74 -15.42 -5.89
C ASP A 39 -9.36 -14.97 -6.38
N VAL A 40 -8.38 -15.07 -5.49
CA VAL A 40 -6.98 -14.74 -5.76
C VAL A 40 -6.39 -15.65 -6.85
N GLY A 41 -6.87 -16.89 -6.96
CA GLY A 41 -6.46 -17.82 -8.01
C GLY A 41 -6.93 -17.35 -9.39
N GLY A 42 -8.19 -16.94 -9.48
CA GLY A 42 -8.78 -16.32 -10.67
C GLY A 42 -8.06 -15.03 -11.07
N ASP A 43 -7.79 -14.13 -10.12
CA ASP A 43 -7.06 -12.87 -10.37
C ASP A 43 -5.62 -13.14 -10.87
N ARG A 44 -4.93 -14.17 -10.35
CA ARG A 44 -3.61 -14.62 -10.85
C ARG A 44 -3.69 -15.15 -12.28
N GLU A 45 -4.64 -16.03 -12.58
CA GLU A 45 -4.81 -16.56 -13.93
C GLU A 45 -5.22 -15.46 -14.92
N TYR A 46 -6.02 -14.48 -14.49
CA TYR A 46 -6.31 -13.29 -15.29
C TYR A 46 -5.04 -12.51 -15.63
N LEU A 47 -4.19 -12.22 -14.64
CA LEU A 47 -2.91 -11.53 -14.89
C LEU A 47 -1.99 -12.31 -15.83
N LYS A 48 -1.93 -13.63 -15.65
CA LYS A 48 -1.17 -14.53 -16.52
C LYS A 48 -1.70 -14.52 -17.95
N SER A 49 -3.01 -14.55 -18.14
CA SER A 49 -3.63 -14.47 -19.46
C SER A 49 -3.30 -13.14 -20.15
N LEU A 50 -3.35 -12.03 -19.41
CA LEU A 50 -2.96 -10.71 -19.89
C LEU A 50 -1.48 -10.68 -20.29
N ALA A 51 -0.59 -11.19 -19.44
CA ALA A 51 0.83 -11.27 -19.76
C ALA A 51 1.07 -12.14 -21.01
N THR A 52 0.45 -13.32 -21.08
CA THR A 52 0.62 -14.27 -22.18
C THR A 52 0.05 -13.76 -23.51
N SER A 53 -0.90 -12.81 -23.47
CA SER A 53 -1.42 -12.16 -24.69
C SER A 53 -0.34 -11.43 -25.49
N TYR A 54 0.79 -11.09 -24.87
CA TYR A 54 1.94 -10.46 -25.51
C TYR A 54 2.96 -11.46 -26.07
N SER A 55 2.76 -12.76 -25.87
CA SER A 55 3.72 -13.81 -26.25
C SER A 55 3.88 -13.98 -27.76
N ASP A 56 2.97 -13.44 -28.57
CA ASP A 56 3.09 -13.42 -30.04
C ASP A 56 4.23 -12.52 -30.53
N ARG A 57 4.58 -11.49 -29.75
CA ARG A 57 5.57 -10.46 -30.11
C ARG A 57 6.76 -10.39 -29.16
N PHE A 58 6.59 -10.83 -27.92
CA PHE A 58 7.57 -10.64 -26.87
C PHE A 58 7.79 -11.92 -26.05
N VAL A 59 8.92 -12.00 -25.35
CA VAL A 59 9.25 -13.12 -24.47
C VAL A 59 8.68 -12.85 -23.09
N VAL A 60 7.61 -13.56 -22.76
CA VAL A 60 6.93 -13.44 -21.47
C VAL A 60 7.51 -14.45 -20.49
N THR A 61 7.86 -14.00 -19.28
CA THR A 61 8.42 -14.85 -18.22
C THR A 61 7.79 -14.49 -16.88
N GLU A 62 7.26 -15.48 -16.19
CA GLU A 62 6.82 -15.33 -14.80
C GLU A 62 8.03 -15.13 -13.89
N LEU A 63 7.96 -14.14 -13.00
CA LEU A 63 9.01 -13.87 -12.02
C LEU A 63 8.52 -14.25 -10.63
N GLN A 64 9.44 -14.72 -9.78
CA GLN A 64 9.14 -14.93 -8.36
C GLN A 64 9.05 -13.60 -7.60
N THR A 65 9.87 -12.61 -7.99
CA THR A 65 9.90 -11.27 -7.41
C THR A 65 10.22 -10.22 -8.49
N ALA A 66 9.83 -8.98 -8.25
CA ALA A 66 10.20 -7.82 -9.06
C ALA A 66 10.47 -6.61 -8.17
N ASP A 67 11.27 -5.65 -8.66
CA ASP A 67 11.43 -4.36 -7.99
C ASP A 67 10.15 -3.53 -8.14
N ILE A 68 9.45 -3.35 -7.02
CA ILE A 68 8.20 -2.58 -6.91
C ILE A 68 8.37 -1.28 -6.12
N SER A 69 9.60 -0.86 -5.87
CA SER A 69 9.90 0.34 -5.06
C SER A 69 9.21 1.61 -5.57
N CYS A 70 8.92 1.70 -6.87
CA CYS A 70 8.14 2.79 -7.44
C CYS A 70 6.65 2.75 -7.03
N ILE A 71 6.07 1.56 -6.89
CA ILE A 71 4.68 1.36 -6.40
C ILE A 71 4.63 1.68 -4.91
N ASP A 72 5.61 1.22 -4.13
CA ASP A 72 5.71 1.54 -2.70
C ASP A 72 5.86 3.05 -2.50
N SER A 73 6.74 3.69 -3.28
CA SER A 73 6.89 5.15 -3.24
C SER A 73 5.62 5.88 -3.64
N PHE A 74 4.83 5.35 -4.58
CA PHE A 74 3.56 5.94 -4.98
C PHE A 74 2.56 5.93 -3.83
N TYR A 75 2.35 4.77 -3.19
CA TYR A 75 1.42 4.66 -2.06
C TYR A 75 1.92 5.35 -0.78
N PHE A 76 3.24 5.43 -0.57
CA PHE A 76 3.83 6.24 0.49
C PHE A 76 3.52 7.73 0.29
N LYS A 77 3.75 8.27 -0.91
CA LYS A 77 3.43 9.68 -1.23
C LYS A 77 1.93 9.98 -1.16
N LEU A 78 1.11 9.00 -1.57
CA LEU A 78 -0.35 9.04 -1.48
C LEU A 78 -0.81 9.13 -0.02
N SER A 79 -0.15 8.40 0.87
CA SER A 79 -0.44 8.36 2.32
C SER A 79 0.20 9.50 3.11
N ALA A 80 1.16 10.22 2.54
CA ALA A 80 1.82 11.33 3.22
C ALA A 80 0.83 12.48 3.47
N PRO A 81 0.79 13.05 4.70
CA PRO A 81 0.01 14.25 4.99
C PRO A 81 0.34 15.40 4.03
N LEU A 82 -0.65 16.26 3.76
CA LEU A 82 -0.40 17.48 2.99
C LEU A 82 0.57 18.40 3.72
N THR A 83 1.49 18.98 2.94
CA THR A 83 2.35 20.06 3.38
C THR A 83 1.60 21.39 3.42
N VAL A 84 2.13 22.36 4.17
CA VAL A 84 1.58 23.73 4.21
C VAL A 84 1.57 24.35 2.80
N SER A 85 2.62 24.12 2.00
CA SER A 85 2.69 24.60 0.61
C SER A 85 1.62 24.01 -0.30
N GLU A 86 1.27 22.74 -0.16
CA GLU A 86 0.19 22.12 -0.94
C GLU A 86 -1.17 22.67 -0.55
N ILE A 87 -1.37 22.95 0.75
CA ILE A 87 -2.59 23.58 1.27
C ILE A 87 -2.73 25.01 0.70
N ASP A 88 -1.66 25.80 0.77
CA ASP A 88 -1.64 27.19 0.29
C ASP A 88 -1.83 27.27 -1.24
N ALA A 89 -1.26 26.32 -1.98
CA ALA A 89 -1.44 26.21 -3.43
C ALA A 89 -2.83 25.66 -3.82
N GLY A 90 -3.57 25.06 -2.88
CA GLY A 90 -4.84 24.40 -3.16
C GLY A 90 -4.73 23.16 -4.04
N SER A 91 -3.54 22.57 -4.15
CA SER A 91 -3.27 21.42 -5.01
C SER A 91 -2.27 20.48 -4.36
N ALA A 92 -2.60 19.19 -4.30
CA ALA A 92 -1.70 18.17 -3.78
C ALA A 92 -0.66 17.77 -4.83
N GLU A 93 0.58 17.55 -4.39
CA GLU A 93 1.70 17.18 -5.24
C GLU A 93 1.71 15.65 -5.46
N ILE A 94 0.76 15.18 -6.26
CA ILE A 94 0.72 13.79 -6.72
C ILE A 94 0.31 13.69 -8.19
N SER A 95 1.07 12.93 -8.97
CA SER A 95 0.68 12.60 -10.35
C SER A 95 -0.19 11.35 -10.35
N LEU A 96 -1.42 11.48 -10.85
CA LEU A 96 -2.33 10.36 -11.08
C LEU A 96 -2.57 10.12 -12.58
N ASP A 97 -1.80 10.79 -13.46
CA ASP A 97 -1.92 10.68 -14.92
C ASP A 97 -1.88 9.24 -15.43
N LYS A 98 -1.11 8.37 -14.75
CA LYS A 98 -0.98 6.94 -15.07
C LYS A 98 -2.14 6.06 -14.62
N VAL A 99 -3.09 6.59 -13.86
CA VAL A 99 -4.30 5.88 -13.41
C VAL A 99 -5.41 6.05 -14.45
N TRP A 100 -5.83 4.94 -15.04
CA TRP A 100 -6.78 4.92 -16.16
C TRP A 100 -8.23 5.09 -15.73
N ASN A 101 -8.66 4.47 -14.62
CA ASN A 101 -10.03 4.60 -14.14
C ASN A 101 -10.24 6.01 -13.55
N THR A 102 -11.16 6.77 -14.17
CA THR A 102 -11.45 8.14 -13.76
C THR A 102 -12.09 8.22 -12.37
N GLU A 103 -12.92 7.24 -11.99
CA GLU A 103 -13.56 7.25 -10.67
C GLU A 103 -12.55 6.88 -9.59
N TYR A 104 -11.74 5.85 -9.81
CA TYR A 104 -10.66 5.49 -8.91
C TYR A 104 -9.63 6.62 -8.76
N LYS A 105 -9.30 7.32 -9.85
CA LYS A 105 -8.47 8.54 -9.80
C LYS A 105 -9.06 9.60 -8.85
N LYS A 106 -10.38 9.83 -8.85
CA LYS A 106 -11.02 10.77 -7.90
C LYS A 106 -10.93 10.26 -6.46
N GLN A 107 -11.08 8.95 -6.25
CA GLN A 107 -10.96 8.33 -4.94
C GLN A 107 -9.53 8.45 -4.41
N LEU A 108 -8.51 8.18 -5.23
CA LEU A 108 -7.10 8.39 -4.90
C LEU A 108 -6.77 9.85 -4.61
N ASN A 109 -7.31 10.79 -5.41
CA ASN A 109 -7.12 12.21 -5.13
C ASN A 109 -7.75 12.61 -3.78
N THR A 110 -8.93 12.06 -3.47
CA THR A 110 -9.56 12.24 -2.14
C THR A 110 -8.68 11.62 -1.06
N PHE A 111 -8.14 10.43 -1.28
CA PHE A 111 -7.20 9.81 -0.35
C PHE A 111 -5.95 10.68 -0.15
N LYS A 112 -5.36 11.27 -1.20
CA LYS A 112 -4.21 12.16 -1.03
C LYS A 112 -4.53 13.38 -0.14
N VAL A 113 -5.69 14.00 -0.37
CA VAL A 113 -6.08 15.23 0.34
C VAL A 113 -6.41 14.98 1.80
N PHE A 114 -7.05 13.84 2.10
CA PHE A 114 -7.59 13.55 3.42
C PHE A 114 -6.83 12.47 4.17
N GLY A 115 -6.41 11.41 3.48
CA GLY A 115 -5.85 10.17 3.99
C GLY A 115 -4.78 10.38 5.06
N GLY A 116 -3.66 10.99 4.68
CA GLY A 116 -2.53 11.18 5.60
C GLY A 116 -2.87 12.00 6.85
N LEU A 117 -3.71 13.03 6.71
CA LEU A 117 -4.15 13.89 7.83
C LEU A 117 -5.20 13.23 8.73
N CYS A 118 -5.96 12.28 8.18
CA CYS A 118 -6.93 11.44 8.89
C CYS A 118 -6.29 10.19 9.55
N GLY A 119 -4.98 9.95 9.38
CA GLY A 119 -4.32 8.76 9.92
C GLY A 119 -4.49 7.49 9.09
N TYR A 120 -4.66 7.63 7.78
CA TYR A 120 -4.66 6.51 6.83
C TYR A 120 -3.27 6.23 6.25
N SER A 121 -3.06 4.96 5.92
CA SER A 121 -1.93 4.49 5.13
C SER A 121 -2.42 3.50 4.07
N ALA A 122 -1.65 3.34 3.01
CA ALA A 122 -1.87 2.37 1.95
C ALA A 122 -0.55 1.67 1.64
N GLU A 123 -0.61 0.35 1.51
CA GLU A 123 0.51 -0.52 1.15
C GLU A 123 0.06 -1.44 0.02
N PHE A 124 0.95 -1.73 -0.93
CA PHE A 124 0.63 -2.60 -2.05
C PHE A 124 1.15 -4.01 -1.80
N GLU A 125 0.28 -4.99 -1.94
CA GLU A 125 0.55 -6.39 -1.69
C GLU A 125 0.51 -7.16 -3.02
N PRO A 126 1.67 -7.41 -3.65
CA PRO A 126 1.77 -8.08 -4.95
C PRO A 126 1.48 -9.57 -4.82
N ILE A 127 0.76 -10.14 -5.80
CA ILE A 127 0.43 -11.56 -5.84
C ILE A 127 1.09 -12.33 -6.99
N ALA A 128 1.54 -11.63 -8.04
CA ALA A 128 2.20 -12.20 -9.20
C ALA A 128 2.94 -11.13 -10.03
N TYR A 129 3.99 -11.57 -10.74
CA TYR A 129 4.86 -10.73 -11.55
C TYR A 129 5.16 -11.39 -12.90
N TYR A 130 5.08 -10.63 -13.99
CA TYR A 130 5.42 -11.10 -15.32
C TYR A 130 6.33 -10.11 -16.03
N LYS A 131 7.49 -10.57 -16.49
CA LYS A 131 8.35 -9.83 -17.40
C LYS A 131 7.85 -10.03 -18.82
N VAL A 132 7.46 -8.97 -19.53
CA VAL A 132 6.94 -9.07 -20.90
C VAL A 132 8.03 -8.80 -21.93
N TYR A 133 8.85 -7.76 -21.72
CA TYR A 133 9.95 -7.43 -22.63
C TYR A 133 10.96 -6.53 -21.93
N ARG A 134 12.24 -6.93 -21.89
CA ARG A 134 13.37 -6.13 -21.35
C ARG A 134 13.06 -5.43 -20.01
N ASP A 135 12.64 -4.18 -20.06
CA ASP A 135 12.38 -3.23 -18.98
C ASP A 135 10.89 -3.14 -18.60
N ILE A 136 10.01 -3.87 -19.31
CA ILE A 136 8.57 -3.91 -19.08
C ILE A 136 8.20 -5.08 -18.17
N THR A 137 7.64 -4.74 -17.00
CA THR A 137 7.15 -5.68 -15.99
C THR A 137 5.69 -5.42 -15.69
N LEU A 138 4.88 -6.47 -15.71
CA LEU A 138 3.50 -6.46 -15.28
C LEU A 138 3.43 -6.98 -13.84
N VAL A 139 2.79 -6.22 -12.96
CA VAL A 139 2.65 -6.56 -11.54
C VAL A 139 1.19 -6.51 -11.16
N GLY A 140 0.67 -7.56 -10.54
CA GLY A 140 -0.70 -7.60 -10.04
C GLY A 140 -0.72 -7.76 -8.53
N GLY A 141 -1.69 -7.14 -7.87
CA GLY A 141 -1.83 -7.21 -6.42
C GLY A 141 -3.04 -6.45 -5.88
N TYR A 142 -3.05 -6.22 -4.58
CA TYR A 142 -4.12 -5.50 -3.90
C TYR A 142 -3.55 -4.40 -3.01
N VAL A 143 -4.40 -3.46 -2.60
CA VAL A 143 -4.01 -2.37 -1.70
C VAL A 143 -4.52 -2.69 -0.31
N ARG A 144 -3.60 -2.77 0.65
CA ARG A 144 -3.90 -2.86 2.07
C ARG A 144 -3.99 -1.44 2.64
N TYR A 145 -5.18 -1.06 3.08
CA TYR A 145 -5.36 0.22 3.77
C TYR A 145 -5.24 0.04 5.29
N GLY A 146 -4.33 0.79 5.91
CA GLY A 146 -4.16 0.88 7.35
C GLY A 146 -4.85 2.12 7.92
N LYS A 147 -5.32 2.03 9.18
CA LYS A 147 -5.93 3.15 9.91
C LYS A 147 -5.48 3.20 11.37
N THR A 148 -5.27 4.42 11.88
CA THR A 148 -4.90 4.68 13.29
C THR A 148 -6.08 5.06 14.17
N TYR A 149 -7.31 4.93 13.67
CA TYR A 149 -8.54 5.35 14.35
C TYR A 149 -9.64 4.27 14.18
N GLN A 150 -10.70 4.33 14.99
CA GLN A 150 -11.72 3.27 15.02
C GLN A 150 -12.91 3.52 14.10
N ASN A 151 -13.36 4.77 13.97
CA ASN A 151 -14.54 5.13 13.17
C ASN A 151 -14.31 6.41 12.33
N PRO A 152 -15.14 6.68 11.31
CA PRO A 152 -14.96 7.82 10.41
C PRO A 152 -15.02 9.20 11.09
N ASP A 153 -15.73 9.31 12.20
CA ASP A 153 -15.86 10.58 12.93
C ASP A 153 -14.57 10.87 13.71
N ASP A 154 -13.88 9.85 14.23
CA ASP A 154 -12.54 9.98 14.80
C ASP A 154 -11.52 10.43 13.73
N ALA A 155 -11.55 9.82 12.54
CA ALA A 155 -10.71 10.20 11.41
C ALA A 155 -10.92 11.66 11.02
N TYR A 156 -12.19 12.10 11.01
CA TYR A 156 -12.55 13.48 10.75
C TYR A 156 -11.97 14.43 11.82
N TRP A 157 -12.03 14.05 13.10
CA TRP A 157 -11.43 14.87 14.15
C TRP A 157 -9.91 14.92 14.05
N GLN A 158 -9.24 13.81 13.71
CA GLN A 158 -7.81 13.79 13.43
C GLN A 158 -7.44 14.73 12.28
N TYR A 159 -8.24 14.74 11.22
CA TYR A 159 -8.06 15.65 10.09
C TYR A 159 -8.17 17.12 10.51
N ILE A 160 -9.25 17.50 11.20
CA ILE A 160 -9.46 18.88 11.65
C ILE A 160 -8.31 19.32 12.56
N CYS A 161 -7.97 18.53 13.58
CA CYS A 161 -6.88 18.87 14.48
C CYS A 161 -5.55 19.02 13.75
N SER A 162 -5.25 18.14 12.79
CA SER A 162 -4.01 18.20 12.01
C SER A 162 -3.99 19.43 11.09
N LEU A 163 -5.09 19.72 10.42
CA LEU A 163 -5.21 20.87 9.52
C LEU A 163 -5.07 22.19 10.29
N GLU A 164 -5.80 22.37 11.39
CA GLU A 164 -5.75 23.58 12.22
C GLU A 164 -4.38 23.73 12.89
N ALA A 165 -3.72 22.62 13.24
CA ALA A 165 -2.35 22.64 13.74
C ALA A 165 -1.33 23.06 12.67
N LEU A 166 -1.54 22.69 11.41
CA LEU A 166 -0.70 23.05 10.27
C LEU A 166 -0.91 24.51 9.85
N THR A 167 -2.15 24.94 9.67
CA THR A 167 -2.48 26.28 9.15
C THR A 167 -2.53 27.37 10.22
N LYS A 168 -2.69 26.99 11.50
CA LYS A 168 -2.98 27.90 12.62
C LYS A 168 -4.31 28.65 12.48
N GLU A 169 -5.21 28.16 11.64
CA GLU A 169 -6.54 28.72 11.41
C GLU A 169 -7.62 27.76 11.86
N VAL A 170 -8.75 28.30 12.33
CA VAL A 170 -9.92 27.51 12.71
C VAL A 170 -10.81 27.31 11.50
N VAL A 171 -11.11 26.05 11.16
CA VAL A 171 -11.99 25.69 10.05
C VAL A 171 -13.43 26.11 10.36
N PRO A 172 -14.11 26.89 9.48
CA PRO A 172 -15.49 27.29 9.68
C PRO A 172 -16.47 26.11 9.78
N TYR A 173 -17.57 26.30 10.53
CA TYR A 173 -18.56 25.26 10.79
C TYR A 173 -19.18 24.64 9.52
N GLU A 174 -19.57 25.46 8.54
CA GLU A 174 -20.14 24.98 7.28
C GLU A 174 -19.14 24.11 6.48
N THR A 175 -17.86 24.45 6.55
CA THR A 175 -16.78 23.66 5.93
C THR A 175 -16.58 22.34 6.66
N ARG A 176 -16.61 22.36 8.00
CA ARG A 176 -16.51 21.17 8.86
C ARG A 176 -17.53 20.10 8.50
N LEU A 177 -18.80 20.47 8.30
CA LEU A 177 -19.85 19.52 7.89
C LEU A 177 -19.54 18.84 6.54
N LYS A 178 -19.06 19.61 5.56
CA LYS A 178 -18.68 19.07 4.24
C LYS A 178 -17.46 18.14 4.33
N LEU A 179 -16.49 18.48 5.17
CA LEU A 179 -15.30 17.66 5.40
C LEU A 179 -15.68 16.33 6.07
N LEU A 180 -16.59 16.34 7.04
CA LEU A 180 -17.10 15.12 7.67
C LEU A 180 -17.71 14.16 6.64
N GLU A 181 -18.55 14.66 5.73
CA GLU A 181 -19.11 13.82 4.65
C GLU A 181 -18.03 13.26 3.72
N LYS A 182 -16.99 14.04 3.42
CA LYS A 182 -15.87 13.59 2.60
C LYS A 182 -15.06 12.49 3.28
N VAL A 183 -14.80 12.60 4.58
CA VAL A 183 -14.10 11.57 5.36
C VAL A 183 -14.93 10.29 5.45
N ARG A 184 -16.25 10.39 5.63
CA ARG A 184 -17.15 9.22 5.60
C ARG A 184 -17.14 8.51 4.25
N LYS A 185 -17.18 9.27 3.14
CA LYS A 185 -17.03 8.72 1.78
C LYS A 185 -15.67 8.07 1.57
N LEU A 186 -14.59 8.68 2.06
CA LEU A 186 -13.26 8.10 2.04
C LEU A 186 -13.26 6.76 2.77
N SER A 187 -13.73 6.70 4.02
CA SER A 187 -13.84 5.46 4.82
C SER A 187 -14.57 4.36 4.07
N SER A 188 -15.75 4.66 3.53
CA SER A 188 -16.53 3.70 2.75
C SER A 188 -15.79 3.19 1.52
N PHE A 189 -14.98 4.03 0.87
CA PHE A 189 -14.15 3.61 -0.25
C PHE A 189 -13.05 2.64 0.19
N MET A 190 -12.24 2.96 1.21
CA MET A 190 -11.12 2.07 1.57
C MET A 190 -11.57 0.80 2.26
N ASP A 191 -12.60 0.85 3.10
CA ASP A 191 -13.16 -0.36 3.73
C ASP A 191 -13.81 -1.29 2.68
N GLY A 192 -14.20 -0.74 1.52
CA GLY A 192 -14.82 -1.47 0.41
C GLY A 192 -13.87 -1.82 -0.75
N ASP A 193 -12.68 -1.21 -0.83
CA ASP A 193 -11.76 -1.42 -1.94
C ASP A 193 -11.10 -2.79 -1.83
N LYS A 194 -11.60 -3.70 -2.65
CA LYS A 194 -11.03 -5.03 -2.86
C LYS A 194 -10.62 -5.23 -4.32
N SER A 195 -10.60 -4.18 -5.15
CA SER A 195 -10.37 -4.38 -6.58
C SER A 195 -8.91 -4.79 -6.83
N PHE A 196 -8.74 -5.76 -7.73
CA PHE A 196 -7.43 -6.22 -8.16
C PHE A 196 -6.74 -5.09 -8.92
N LYS A 197 -5.49 -4.77 -8.58
CA LYS A 197 -4.72 -3.70 -9.21
C LYS A 197 -3.64 -4.29 -10.09
N ILE A 198 -3.50 -3.74 -11.30
CA ILE A 198 -2.52 -4.15 -12.29
C ILE A 198 -1.66 -2.94 -12.65
N PHE A 199 -0.35 -3.08 -12.48
CA PHE A 199 0.65 -2.09 -12.82
C PHE A 199 1.48 -2.56 -14.01
N ILE A 200 1.71 -1.65 -14.96
CA ILE A 200 2.77 -1.79 -15.95
C ILE A 200 3.91 -0.90 -15.50
N LEU A 201 5.04 -1.54 -15.23
CA LEU A 201 6.30 -0.88 -14.94
C LEU A 201 7.13 -0.86 -16.21
N LYS A 202 7.70 0.30 -16.54
CA LYS A 202 8.64 0.49 -17.64
C LYS A 202 9.85 1.24 -17.10
N ASP A 203 11.04 0.71 -17.36
CA ASP A 203 12.31 1.28 -16.86
C ASP A 203 12.28 1.50 -15.32
N GLY A 204 11.62 0.61 -14.58
CA GLY A 204 11.48 0.71 -13.11
C GLY A 204 10.53 1.81 -12.62
N GLN A 205 9.74 2.42 -13.50
CA GLN A 205 8.74 3.44 -13.17
C GLN A 205 7.33 2.97 -13.52
N ILE A 206 6.32 3.50 -12.83
CA ILE A 206 4.91 3.25 -13.17
C ILE A 206 4.61 3.92 -14.51
N ASP A 207 4.35 3.11 -15.54
CA ASP A 207 3.86 3.61 -16.82
C ASP A 207 2.33 3.62 -16.89
N SER A 208 1.67 2.64 -16.27
CA SER A 208 0.21 2.65 -16.13
C SER A 208 -0.30 1.81 -14.96
N MET A 209 -1.49 2.16 -14.48
CA MET A 209 -2.23 1.46 -13.43
C MET A 209 -3.70 1.25 -13.83
N TRP A 210 -4.18 0.03 -13.62
CA TRP A 210 -5.51 -0.43 -13.99
C TRP A 210 -6.13 -1.19 -12.82
N GLU A 211 -7.45 -1.22 -12.78
CA GLU A 211 -8.19 -2.15 -11.94
C GLU A 211 -8.60 -3.33 -12.83
N GLY A 212 -8.34 -4.56 -12.38
CA GLY A 212 -8.84 -5.75 -13.03
C GLY A 212 -10.37 -5.73 -13.05
N ALA A 213 -10.96 -6.25 -14.13
CA ALA A 213 -12.40 -6.47 -14.14
C ALA A 213 -12.77 -7.40 -12.98
N ASP A 214 -13.86 -7.09 -12.28
CA ASP A 214 -14.40 -8.04 -11.30
C ASP A 214 -14.71 -9.34 -12.03
N THR A 215 -13.89 -10.36 -11.82
CA THR A 215 -14.22 -11.75 -12.13
C THR A 215 -15.22 -12.23 -11.09
N VAL A 216 -16.40 -11.61 -11.06
CA VAL A 216 -17.53 -12.02 -10.25
C VAL A 216 -18.76 -12.01 -11.16
N GLY A 217 -18.97 -13.14 -11.82
CA GLY A 217 -20.10 -13.40 -12.72
C GLY A 217 -19.76 -14.43 -13.77
#